data_AF-A0A2A5B0M1-F1
#
_entry.id   AF-A0A2A5B0M1-F1
#
_cell.length_a   1.000
_cell.length_b   1.000
_cell.length_c   1.000
_cell.angle_alpha   90.00
_cell.angle_beta   90.00
_cell.angle_gamma   90.00
#
_symmetry.space_group_name_H-M   'P 1'
#
loop_
_entity.id
_entity.type
_entity.pdbx_description
1 polymer ?
#
loop_
_entity_poly.entity_id
_entity_poly.type
_entity_poly.pdbx_seq_one_letter_code
_entity_poly.pdbx_strand_id
1 'polypeptide(L)'
;MVLHKMSAARKNKVAHTAGSRPPSIYQWAGLSRASTLVLLVFLGLVLVSGLSVVHTTHENRFAFNELQELKDQANQLKVDWGRLLIEQSTFGIEGRIKQKAIEQLQMQVPELANIVMVSYE
;
A
#
# COMPACT_ATOMS: atom_id res chain seq x y z
N MET A 1 74.50 -61.30 53.09
CA MET A 1 74.92 -59.91 52.87
C MET A 1 73.66 -59.09 52.71
N VAL A 2 73.46 -58.18 53.66
CA VAL A 2 72.19 -57.54 54.01
C VAL A 2 72.21 -56.09 53.51
N LEU A 3 71.02 -55.55 53.20
CA LEU A 3 70.66 -54.12 53.09
C LEU A 3 71.26 -53.29 51.95
N HIS A 4 70.40 -52.92 50.99
CA HIS A 4 69.80 -51.57 50.93
C HIS A 4 68.72 -51.60 49.84
N LYS A 5 67.44 -51.51 50.19
CA LYS A 5 66.69 -50.25 50.32
C LYS A 5 66.92 -49.32 49.12
N MET A 6 65.94 -48.73 48.47
CA MET A 6 64.51 -48.62 48.68
C MET A 6 64.01 -47.94 47.40
N SER A 7 62.88 -48.41 46.88
CA SER A 7 61.75 -47.57 46.51
C SER A 7 62.05 -46.09 46.21
N ALA A 8 62.04 -45.72 44.93
CA ALA A 8 61.69 -44.37 44.53
C ALA A 8 60.96 -44.39 43.17
N ALA A 9 59.65 -44.53 43.30
CA ALA A 9 58.66 -43.79 42.53
C ALA A 9 58.78 -43.86 41.00
N ARG A 10 58.07 -44.85 40.46
CA ARG A 10 57.28 -44.75 39.22
C ARG A 10 56.75 -43.31 39.05
N LYS A 11 57.40 -42.48 38.22
CA LYS A 11 56.85 -41.20 37.78
C LYS A 11 55.74 -41.46 36.75
N ASN A 12 54.60 -41.93 37.24
CA ASN A 12 53.34 -41.75 36.56
C ASN A 12 52.93 -40.28 36.76
N LYS A 13 53.44 -39.38 35.92
CA LYS A 13 52.84 -38.05 35.77
C LYS A 13 51.85 -38.13 34.61
N VAL A 14 50.69 -38.64 34.97
CA VAL A 14 49.41 -38.35 34.33
C VAL A 14 49.31 -36.88 33.95
N ALA A 15 48.75 -36.67 32.75
CA ALA A 15 48.05 -35.46 32.33
C ALA A 15 48.87 -34.16 32.39
N HIS A 16 49.73 -33.96 31.39
CA HIS A 16 49.87 -32.64 30.79
C HIS A 16 49.12 -32.63 29.46
N THR A 17 47.78 -32.73 29.53
CA THR A 17 46.90 -32.18 28.50
C THR A 17 47.09 -30.67 28.56
N ALA A 18 48.08 -30.18 27.80
CA ALA A 18 48.39 -28.77 27.68
C ALA A 18 47.14 -28.03 27.18
N GLY A 19 46.52 -27.29 28.10
CA GLY A 19 45.60 -26.18 27.85
C GLY A 19 44.58 -26.42 26.74
N SER A 20 43.48 -27.10 27.06
CA SER A 20 42.20 -26.88 26.37
C SER A 20 41.78 -25.43 26.63
N ARG A 21 42.32 -24.49 25.84
CA ARG A 21 41.75 -23.16 25.68
C ARG A 21 40.26 -23.38 25.38
N PRO A 22 39.33 -22.75 26.12
CA PRO A 22 37.92 -22.88 25.78
C PRO A 22 37.77 -22.50 24.32
N PRO A 23 37.09 -23.32 23.50
CA PRO A 23 36.88 -22.98 22.11
C PRO A 23 36.26 -21.59 22.07
N SER A 24 36.84 -20.73 21.24
CA SER A 24 36.35 -19.37 21.03
C SER A 24 34.85 -19.42 20.77
N ILE A 25 34.08 -18.49 21.34
CA ILE A 25 32.61 -18.47 21.30
C ILE A 25 32.08 -18.62 19.86
N TYR A 26 32.83 -18.10 18.88
CA TYR A 26 32.54 -18.22 17.45
C TYR A 26 32.68 -19.65 16.89
N GLN A 27 33.54 -20.49 17.46
CA GLN A 27 33.71 -21.89 17.08
C GLN A 27 32.60 -22.77 17.65
N TRP A 28 32.16 -22.53 18.89
CA TRP A 28 31.00 -23.22 19.48
C TRP A 28 29.69 -22.81 18.80
N ALA A 29 29.55 -21.52 18.45
CA ALA A 29 28.42 -21.01 17.66
C ALA A 29 28.48 -21.35 16.17
N GLY A 30 29.55 -21.98 15.67
CA GLY A 30 29.70 -22.34 14.25
C GLY A 30 29.79 -21.15 13.29
N LEU A 31 30.10 -19.95 13.79
CA LEU A 31 30.26 -18.72 13.00
C LEU A 31 31.52 -18.73 12.10
N SER A 32 32.45 -19.65 12.33
CA SER A 32 33.68 -19.77 11.52
C SER A 32 33.46 -20.38 10.14
N ARG A 33 32.28 -20.93 9.86
CA ARG A 33 31.94 -21.47 8.53
C ARG A 33 31.32 -20.37 7.66
N ALA A 34 31.85 -20.21 6.45
CA ALA A 34 31.35 -19.24 5.47
C ALA A 34 29.84 -19.39 5.20
N SER A 35 29.32 -20.62 5.24
CA SER A 35 27.89 -20.90 5.11
C SER A 35 27.02 -20.23 6.18
N THR A 36 27.48 -20.17 7.43
CA THR A 36 26.75 -19.55 8.54
C THR A 36 26.67 -18.04 8.36
N LEU A 37 27.75 -17.42 7.89
CA LEU A 37 27.78 -15.99 7.57
C LEU A 37 26.84 -15.66 6.40
N VAL A 38 26.84 -16.48 5.34
CA VAL A 38 25.92 -16.30 4.20
C VAL A 38 24.47 -16.37 4.65
N LEU A 39 24.13 -17.31 5.52
CA LEU A 39 22.76 -17.48 6.04
C LEU A 39 22.33 -16.27 6.89
N LEU A 40 23.22 -15.76 7.75
CA LEU A 40 22.95 -14.55 8.54
C LEU A 40 22.76 -13.31 7.67
N VAL A 41 23.56 -13.15 6.61
CA VAL A 41 23.38 -12.06 5.64
C VAL A 41 22.04 -12.20 4.92
N PHE A 42 21.68 -13.40 4.48
CA PHE A 42 20.38 -13.66 3.86
C PHE A 42 19.22 -13.35 4.79
N LEU A 43 19.32 -13.75 6.07
CA LEU A 43 18.32 -13.44 7.09
C LEU A 43 18.18 -11.92 7.26
N GLY A 44 19.29 -11.20 7.33
CA GLY A 44 19.29 -9.73 7.39
C GLY A 44 18.61 -9.11 6.16
N LEU A 45 18.93 -9.58 4.96
CA LEU A 45 18.32 -9.11 3.71
C LEU A 45 16.81 -9.33 3.67
N VAL A 46 16.32 -10.49 4.13
CA VAL A 46 14.88 -10.79 4.18
C VAL A 46 14.16 -9.88 5.18
N LEU A 47 14.76 -9.65 6.36
CA LEU A 47 14.19 -8.73 7.35
C LEU A 47 14.13 -7.29 6.83
N VAL A 48 15.20 -6.81 6.21
CA VAL A 48 15.27 -5.47 5.61
C VAL A 48 14.25 -5.35 4.47
N SER A 49 14.12 -6.39 3.62
CA SER A 49 13.13 -6.42 2.55
C SER A 49 11.71 -6.33 3.11
N GLY A 50 11.38 -7.13 4.14
CA GLY A 50 10.07 -7.08 4.80
C GLY A 50 9.77 -5.70 5.40
N LEU A 51 10.71 -5.13 6.15
CA LEU A 51 10.57 -3.77 6.70
C LEU A 51 10.42 -2.71 5.62
N SER A 52 11.20 -2.80 4.53
CA SER A 52 11.12 -1.88 3.40
C SER A 52 9.75 -1.94 2.73
N VAL A 53 9.17 -3.13 2.54
CA VAL A 53 7.84 -3.28 1.95
C VAL A 53 6.75 -2.69 2.86
N VAL A 54 6.85 -2.92 4.18
CA VAL A 54 5.92 -2.32 5.15
C VAL A 54 6.04 -0.80 5.16
N HIS A 55 7.26 -0.27 5.13
CA HIS A 55 7.52 1.17 5.07
C HIS A 55 6.95 1.79 3.79
N THR A 56 7.18 1.16 2.63
CA THR A 56 6.60 1.60 1.36
C THR A 56 5.07 1.58 1.41
N THR A 57 4.46 0.58 2.04
CA THR A 57 3.00 0.47 2.16
C THR A 57 2.41 1.56 3.07
N HIS A 58 3.14 1.93 4.13
CA HIS A 58 2.70 2.95 5.08
C HIS A 58 2.69 4.36 4.44
N GLU A 59 3.75 4.70 3.70
CA GLU A 59 3.84 5.97 2.95
C GLU A 59 2.83 6.02 1.78
N ASN A 60 2.62 4.88 1.12
CA ASN A 60 1.65 4.78 0.02
C ASN A 60 0.24 5.13 0.50
N ARG A 61 -0.16 4.71 1.70
CA ARG A 61 -1.47 5.06 2.27
C ARG A 61 -1.67 6.56 2.48
N PHE A 62 -0.63 7.31 2.85
CA PHE A 62 -0.74 8.76 3.04
C PHE A 62 -0.80 9.51 1.72
N ALA A 63 0.13 9.23 0.80
CA ALA A 63 0.13 9.85 -0.52
C ALA A 63 -1.13 9.55 -1.33
N PHE A 64 -1.70 8.35 -1.15
CA PHE A 64 -2.94 7.96 -1.82
C PHE A 64 -4.17 8.67 -1.24
N ASN A 65 -4.15 9.04 0.04
CA ASN A 65 -5.29 9.70 0.70
C ASN A 65 -5.52 11.12 0.16
N GLU A 66 -4.44 11.91 0.01
CA GLU A 66 -4.53 13.26 -0.55
C GLU A 66 -4.98 13.23 -2.02
N LEU A 67 -4.42 12.29 -2.79
CA LEU A 67 -4.86 12.07 -4.17
C LEU A 67 -6.34 11.67 -4.23
N GLN A 68 -6.79 10.81 -3.32
CA GLN A 68 -8.18 10.35 -3.26
C GLN A 68 -9.13 11.50 -2.91
N GLU A 69 -8.76 12.37 -1.96
CA GLU A 69 -9.57 13.51 -1.55
C GLU A 69 -9.77 14.51 -2.71
N LEU A 70 -8.69 14.90 -3.39
CA LEU A 70 -8.77 15.80 -4.55
C LEU A 70 -9.62 15.20 -5.68
N LYS A 71 -9.54 13.88 -5.86
CA LYS A 71 -10.29 13.15 -6.89
C LYS A 71 -11.78 13.09 -6.55
N ASP A 72 -12.12 12.94 -5.28
CA ASP A 72 -13.50 12.96 -4.80
C ASP A 72 -14.11 14.35 -4.98
N GLN A 73 -13.38 15.42 -4.66
CA GLN A 73 -13.81 16.81 -4.90
C GLN A 73 -14.05 17.07 -6.40
N ALA A 74 -13.13 16.65 -7.26
CA ALA A 74 -13.27 16.78 -8.71
C ALA A 74 -14.49 16.01 -9.24
N ASN A 75 -14.78 14.84 -8.67
CA ASN A 75 -15.94 14.04 -9.06
C ASN A 75 -17.25 14.72 -8.67
N GLN A 76 -17.34 15.29 -7.46
CA GLN A 76 -18.51 16.07 -7.02
C GLN A 76 -18.78 17.23 -7.97
N LEU A 77 -17.75 18.01 -8.30
CA LEU A 77 -17.88 19.15 -9.21
C LEU A 77 -18.36 18.73 -10.61
N LYS A 78 -17.93 17.54 -11.08
CA LYS A 78 -18.34 16.99 -12.37
C LYS A 78 -19.81 16.56 -12.38
N VAL A 79 -20.31 16.02 -11.26
CA VAL A 79 -21.73 15.69 -11.09
C VAL A 79 -22.57 16.95 -11.12
N ASP A 80 -22.17 17.99 -10.39
CA ASP A 80 -22.88 19.27 -10.36
C ASP A 80 -22.91 19.94 -11.75
N TRP A 81 -21.78 19.92 -12.46
CA TRP A 81 -21.73 20.37 -13.85
C TRP A 81 -22.65 19.58 -14.77
N GLY A 82 -22.69 18.25 -14.63
CA GLY A 82 -23.59 17.41 -15.40
C GLY A 82 -25.06 17.74 -15.15
N ARG A 83 -25.43 17.98 -13.89
CA ARG A 83 -26.78 18.43 -13.51
C ARG A 83 -27.13 19.77 -14.15
N LEU A 84 -26.24 20.75 -14.04
CA LEU A 84 -26.42 22.07 -14.67
C LEU A 84 -26.53 21.98 -16.20
N LEU A 85 -25.76 21.10 -16.84
CA LEU A 85 -25.81 20.92 -18.28
C LEU A 85 -27.17 20.35 -18.74
N ILE A 86 -27.75 19.43 -17.96
CA ILE A 86 -29.08 18.90 -18.24
C ILE A 86 -30.14 19.99 -18.06
N GLU A 87 -30.04 20.79 -16.99
CA GLU A 87 -30.90 21.96 -16.77
C GLU A 87 -30.80 22.92 -17.98
N GLN A 88 -29.59 23.26 -18.41
CA GLN A 88 -29.36 24.14 -19.56
C GLN A 88 -29.87 23.55 -20.88
N SER A 89 -29.70 22.24 -21.09
CA SER A 89 -30.18 21.57 -22.30
C SER A 89 -31.71 21.62 -22.41
N THR A 90 -32.41 21.58 -21.26
CA THR A 90 -33.87 21.69 -21.20
C THR A 90 -34.31 23.11 -21.54
N PHE A 91 -33.69 24.14 -20.96
CA PHE A 91 -34.04 25.55 -21.25
C PHE A 91 -33.61 26.00 -22.67
N GLY A 92 -32.48 25.50 -23.18
CA GLY A 92 -31.93 25.89 -24.47
C GLY A 92 -32.74 25.40 -25.67
N ILE A 93 -33.42 24.25 -25.53
CA ILE A 93 -34.28 23.68 -26.56
C ILE A 93 -35.65 24.38 -26.59
N GLU A 94 -36.29 24.58 -25.44
CA GLU A 94 -37.60 25.25 -25.38
C GLU A 94 -37.54 26.71 -25.83
N GLY A 95 -36.52 27.47 -25.40
CA GLY A 95 -36.39 28.89 -25.76
C GLY A 95 -36.24 29.12 -27.26
N ARG A 96 -35.37 28.34 -27.93
CA ARG A 96 -35.16 28.45 -29.39
C ARG A 96 -36.35 27.96 -30.20
N ILE A 97 -37.05 26.91 -29.77
CA ILE A 97 -38.25 26.41 -30.46
C ILE A 97 -39.38 27.45 -30.35
N LYS A 98 -39.58 28.04 -29.17
CA LYS A 98 -40.59 29.09 -28.96
C LYS A 98 -40.30 30.33 -29.80
N GLN A 99 -39.05 30.79 -29.85
CA GLN A 99 -38.65 31.91 -30.71
C GLN A 99 -38.91 31.61 -32.19
N LYS A 100 -38.52 30.41 -32.67
CA LYS A 100 -38.80 29.98 -34.05
C LYS A 100 -40.29 29.86 -34.36
N ALA A 101 -41.11 29.37 -33.43
CA ALA A 101 -42.56 29.27 -33.61
C ALA A 101 -43.24 30.65 -33.70
N ILE A 102 -42.78 31.62 -32.90
CA ILE A 102 -43.32 32.98 -32.93
C ILE A 102 -42.83 33.72 -34.18
N GLU A 103 -41.53 33.68 -34.49
CA GLU A 103 -40.97 34.46 -35.60
C GLU A 103 -41.24 33.85 -36.97
N GLN A 104 -41.14 32.53 -37.12
CA GLN A 104 -41.26 31.86 -38.43
C GLN A 104 -42.68 31.36 -38.70
N LEU A 105 -43.43 31.00 -37.67
CA LEU A 105 -44.81 30.51 -37.83
C LEU A 105 -45.88 31.51 -37.35
N GLN A 106 -45.50 32.72 -36.91
CA GLN A 106 -46.42 33.74 -36.39
C GLN A 106 -47.38 33.22 -35.31
N MET A 107 -46.99 32.19 -34.55
CA MET A 107 -47.84 31.61 -33.53
C MET A 107 -47.95 32.58 -32.35
N GLN A 108 -49.19 32.98 -32.03
CA GLN A 108 -49.53 33.73 -30.81
C GLN A 108 -50.19 32.78 -29.81
N VAL A 109 -49.88 32.96 -28.53
CA VAL A 109 -50.54 32.18 -27.47
C VAL A 109 -52.00 32.62 -27.40
N PRO A 110 -52.98 31.73 -27.66
CA PRO A 110 -54.38 32.10 -27.70
C PRO A 110 -54.88 32.49 -26.30
N GLU A 111 -55.69 33.55 -26.22
CA GLU A 111 -56.39 33.90 -24.98
C GLU A 111 -57.37 32.79 -24.58
N LEU A 112 -57.56 32.63 -23.25
CA LEU A 112 -58.40 31.60 -22.63
C LEU A 112 -59.82 31.51 -23.22
N ALA A 113 -60.33 32.60 -23.80
CA ALA A 113 -61.64 32.66 -24.44
C ALA A 113 -61.75 31.85 -25.76
N ASN A 114 -60.64 31.45 -26.38
CA ASN A 114 -60.61 30.73 -27.67
C ASN A 114 -60.28 29.24 -27.55
N ILE A 115 -60.28 28.68 -26.33
CA ILE A 115 -59.98 27.26 -26.10
C ILE A 115 -61.29 26.47 -26.13
N VAL A 116 -61.52 25.71 -27.20
CA VAL A 116 -62.66 24.80 -27.32
C VAL A 116 -62.20 23.38 -26.99
N MET A 117 -62.74 22.80 -25.91
CA MET A 117 -62.47 21.42 -25.53
C MET A 117 -63.40 20.50 -26.31
N VAL A 118 -62.84 19.65 -27.16
CA VAL A 118 -63.62 18.64 -27.88
C VAL A 118 -63.71 17.40 -27.00
N SER A 119 -64.89 17.15 -26.41
CA SER A 119 -65.22 15.90 -25.75
C SER A 119 -65.52 14.84 -26.81
N TYR A 120 -64.77 13.74 -26.79
CA TYR A 120 -65.04 12.57 -27.61
C TYR A 120 -66.15 11.75 -26.94
N GLU A 121 -67.28 11.57 -27.61
CA GLU A 121 -68.30 10.55 -27.25
C GLU A 121 -67.92 9.18 -27.82
#